data_AF-A0A976D646-F1
#
_entry.id   AF-A0A976D646-F1
#
_cell.length_a   1.000
_cell.length_b   1.000
_cell.length_c   1.000
_cell.angle_alpha   90.00
_cell.angle_beta   90.00
_cell.angle_gamma   90.00
#
_symmetry.space_group_name_H-M   'P 1'
#
loop_
_entity.id
_entity.type
_entity.pdbx_description
1 polymer ?
#
loop_
_entity_poly.entity_id
_entity_poly.type
_entity_poly.pdbx_seq_one_letter_code
_entity_poly.pdbx_strand_id
1 'polypeptide(L)'
;AKSHESHYTCLVANPSDKDLQDMIGKAHVHILPLGVSTGTSAKILNALYNGRHVVTNEAGVWGTDLAPAVHVGKTAQALQAIVTQLYHLPFTEEEIALRQKMLSPLYDNAANARKQVGWIWGKS
;
A
#
# COMPACT_ATOMS: atom_id res chain seq x y z
N ALA A 1 -14.41 -8.56 -17.84
CA ALA A 1 -13.32 -7.99 -18.67
C ALA A 1 -12.49 -9.14 -19.23
N LYS A 2 -12.12 -9.12 -20.52
CA LYS A 2 -11.32 -10.19 -21.13
C LYS A 2 -9.86 -10.05 -20.67
N SER A 3 -9.40 -10.96 -19.83
CA SER A 3 -7.99 -11.13 -19.50
C SER A 3 -7.27 -11.72 -20.72
N HIS A 4 -6.20 -11.07 -21.17
CA HIS A 4 -5.24 -11.73 -22.06
C HIS A 4 -4.41 -12.68 -21.19
N GLU A 5 -4.65 -13.98 -21.31
CA GLU A 5 -4.02 -15.02 -20.47
C GLU A 5 -2.64 -15.40 -21.00
N SER A 6 -1.59 -14.96 -20.30
CA SER A 6 -0.34 -15.70 -20.19
C SER A 6 -0.45 -16.59 -18.94
N HIS A 7 0.09 -17.80 -18.96
CA HIS A 7 -0.01 -18.77 -17.84
C HIS A 7 0.40 -18.19 -16.46
N TYR A 8 1.18 -17.11 -16.44
CA TYR A 8 1.70 -16.47 -15.23
C TYR A 8 1.40 -14.97 -15.15
N THR A 9 0.57 -14.43 -16.05
CA THR A 9 0.30 -12.99 -16.09
C THR A 9 -1.11 -12.71 -16.57
N CYS A 10 -1.82 -11.90 -15.81
CA CYS A 10 -3.15 -11.41 -16.13
C CYS A 10 -3.12 -9.88 -16.15
N LEU A 11 -3.72 -9.29 -17.19
CA LEU A 11 -3.96 -7.86 -17.27
C LEU A 11 -5.46 -7.61 -17.17
N VAL A 12 -5.87 -6.82 -16.17
CA VAL A 12 -7.25 -6.40 -15.97
C VAL A 12 -7.37 -4.91 -16.28
N ALA A 13 -8.00 -4.59 -17.41
CA ALA A 13 -8.25 -3.21 -17.79
C ALA A 13 -9.52 -2.67 -17.09
N ASN A 14 -9.40 -1.49 -16.48
CA ASN A 14 -10.50 -0.76 -15.84
C ASN A 14 -11.38 -1.64 -14.93
N PRO A 15 -10.80 -2.24 -13.87
CA PRO A 15 -11.59 -3.03 -12.92
C PRO A 15 -12.68 -2.18 -12.28
N SER A 16 -13.81 -2.79 -11.92
CA SER A 16 -14.75 -2.13 -11.02
C SER A 16 -14.10 -1.92 -9.65
N ASP A 17 -14.63 -1.02 -8.84
CA ASP A 17 -14.11 -0.81 -7.47
C ASP A 17 -14.10 -2.12 -6.67
N LYS A 18 -15.14 -2.93 -6.82
CA LYS A 18 -15.24 -4.23 -6.17
C LYS A 18 -14.14 -5.18 -6.63
N ASP A 19 -13.91 -5.27 -7.94
CA ASP A 19 -12.88 -6.16 -8.50
C ASP A 19 -11.48 -5.68 -8.09
N LEU A 20 -11.24 -4.37 -8.08
CA LEU A 20 -9.98 -3.79 -7.65
C LEU A 20 -9.69 -4.11 -6.17
N GLN A 21 -10.69 -3.95 -5.30
CA GLN A 21 -10.53 -4.27 -3.87
C GLN A 21 -10.32 -5.77 -3.63
N ASP A 22 -11.03 -6.63 -4.36
CA ASP A 22 -10.82 -8.08 -4.30
C ASP A 22 -9.41 -8.48 -4.74
N MET A 23 -8.91 -7.90 -5.84
CA MET A 23 -7.53 -8.10 -6.29
C MET A 23 -6.51 -7.62 -5.26
N ILE A 24 -6.77 -6.46 -4.62
CA ILE A 24 -5.87 -5.91 -3.61
C ILE A 24 -5.81 -6.83 -2.39
N GLY A 25 -6.95 -7.25 -1.85
CA GLY A 25 -7.01 -8.12 -0.68
C GLY A 25 -6.45 -9.53 -0.91
N LYS A 26 -6.52 -10.02 -2.15
CA LYS A 26 -6.00 -11.35 -2.51
C LYS A 26 -4.52 -11.36 -2.86
N ALA A 27 -3.94 -10.25 -3.29
CA ALA A 27 -2.53 -10.19 -3.65
C ALA A 27 -1.62 -10.53 -2.46
N HIS A 28 -0.60 -11.35 -2.67
CA HIS A 28 0.40 -11.65 -1.64
C HIS A 28 1.44 -10.55 -1.51
N VAL A 29 1.83 -9.95 -2.65
CA VAL A 29 2.82 -8.88 -2.72
C VAL A 29 2.34 -7.78 -3.67
N HIS A 30 2.37 -6.54 -3.21
CA HIS A 30 2.11 -5.34 -4.01
C HIS A 30 3.42 -4.66 -4.38
N ILE A 31 3.75 -4.61 -5.66
CA ILE A 31 4.97 -3.97 -6.17
C ILE A 31 4.59 -2.57 -6.66
N LEU A 32 4.99 -1.53 -5.92
CA LEU A 32 4.57 -0.14 -6.14
C LEU A 32 5.75 0.85 -6.19
N PRO A 33 6.76 0.67 -7.08
CA PRO A 33 7.81 1.66 -7.26
C PRO A 33 7.25 2.98 -7.81
N LEU A 34 7.71 4.12 -7.28
CA LEU A 34 7.29 5.44 -7.74
C LEU A 34 8.40 6.13 -8.55
N GLY A 35 8.04 6.81 -9.64
CA GLY A 35 8.99 7.56 -10.46
C GLY A 35 9.38 8.93 -9.88
N VAL A 36 8.63 9.42 -8.91
CA VAL A 36 8.85 10.71 -8.24
C VAL A 36 8.54 10.57 -6.75
N SER A 37 9.29 11.27 -5.91
CA SER A 37 9.00 11.38 -4.47
C SER A 37 7.83 12.34 -4.27
N THR A 38 6.64 11.80 -4.03
CA THR A 38 5.42 12.58 -3.82
C THR A 38 4.79 12.20 -2.50
N GLY A 39 5.17 12.88 -1.41
CA GLY A 39 4.58 12.74 -0.06
C GLY A 39 3.93 11.38 0.23
N THR A 40 2.69 11.38 0.71
CA THR A 40 1.95 10.12 0.91
C THR A 40 1.26 9.67 -0.39
N SER A 41 1.58 8.45 -0.85
CA SER A 41 0.92 7.83 -2.01
C SER A 41 -0.36 7.09 -1.62
N ALA A 42 -1.49 7.46 -2.24
CA ALA A 42 -2.77 6.79 -2.04
C ALA A 42 -2.74 5.30 -2.42
N LYS A 43 -1.92 4.91 -3.42
CA LYS A 43 -1.77 3.50 -3.82
C LYS A 43 -1.08 2.67 -2.74
N ILE A 44 -0.03 3.24 -2.13
CA ILE A 44 0.69 2.59 -1.03
C ILE A 44 -0.21 2.50 0.20
N LEU A 45 -0.91 3.57 0.58
CA LEU A 45 -1.87 3.53 1.67
C LEU A 45 -2.96 2.47 1.46
N ASN A 46 -3.56 2.41 0.27
CA ASN A 46 -4.60 1.44 -0.03
C ASN A 46 -4.09 0.01 0.12
N ALA A 47 -2.88 -0.29 -0.37
CA ALA A 47 -2.25 -1.59 -0.21
C ALA A 47 -1.88 -1.90 1.24
N LEU A 48 -1.48 -0.91 2.03
CA LEU A 48 -1.19 -1.08 3.45
C LEU A 48 -2.45 -1.37 4.28
N TYR A 49 -3.58 -0.73 3.95
CA TYR A 49 -4.85 -0.93 4.63
C TYR A 49 -5.55 -2.23 4.24
N ASN A 50 -5.52 -2.58 2.96
CA ASN A 50 -6.39 -3.63 2.41
C ASN A 50 -5.61 -4.83 1.87
N GLY A 51 -4.28 -4.77 1.79
CA GLY A 51 -3.43 -5.78 1.18
C GLY A 51 -2.41 -6.39 2.15
N ARG A 52 -1.55 -7.26 1.60
CA ARG A 52 -0.47 -7.94 2.33
C ARG A 52 0.86 -7.22 2.16
N HIS A 53 1.95 -7.88 1.79
CA HIS A 53 3.28 -7.29 1.68
C HIS A 53 3.32 -6.17 0.63
N VAL A 54 3.98 -5.05 0.96
CA VAL A 54 4.14 -3.91 0.03
C VAL A 54 5.62 -3.68 -0.23
N VAL A 55 6.01 -3.69 -1.50
CA VAL A 55 7.39 -3.46 -1.97
C VAL A 55 7.42 -2.16 -2.77
N THR A 56 8.28 -1.24 -2.39
CA THR A 56 8.41 0.08 -3.03
C THR A 56 9.89 0.49 -3.15
N ASN A 57 10.17 1.61 -3.81
CA ASN A 57 11.47 2.28 -3.77
C ASN A 57 11.46 3.45 -2.77
N GLU A 58 12.62 4.10 -2.61
CA GLU A 58 12.82 5.23 -1.70
C GLU A 58 11.82 6.37 -1.97
N ALA A 59 11.47 6.61 -3.23
CA ALA A 59 10.49 7.62 -3.61
C ALA A 59 9.09 7.37 -3.01
N GLY A 60 8.70 6.10 -2.78
CA GLY A 60 7.40 5.75 -2.21
C GLY A 60 7.28 5.94 -0.70
N VAL A 61 8.40 6.08 0.01
CA VAL A 61 8.41 6.34 1.47
C VAL A 61 8.93 7.73 1.82
N TRP A 62 9.45 8.46 0.84
CA TRP A 62 10.06 9.76 1.04
C TRP A 62 9.10 10.74 1.71
N GLY A 63 9.55 11.35 2.81
CA GLY A 63 8.75 12.32 3.58
C GLY A 63 7.56 11.69 4.32
N THR A 64 7.60 10.38 4.57
CA THR A 64 6.56 9.66 5.33
C THR A 64 7.18 8.73 6.37
N ASP A 65 6.37 8.33 7.35
CA ASP A 65 6.75 7.34 8.37
C ASP A 65 6.36 5.90 7.96
N LEU A 66 6.18 5.64 6.67
CA LEU A 66 5.68 4.34 6.18
C LEU A 66 6.77 3.27 6.03
N ALA A 67 8.06 3.64 6.12
CA ALA A 67 9.18 2.72 5.92
C ALA A 67 9.13 1.42 6.77
N PRO A 68 8.69 1.44 8.05
CA PRO A 68 8.55 0.21 8.83
C PRO A 68 7.44 -0.75 8.36
N ALA A 69 6.48 -0.28 7.56
CA ALA A 69 5.33 -1.06 7.12
C ALA A 69 5.47 -1.61 5.68
N VAL A 70 6.59 -1.31 5.00
CA VAL A 70 6.87 -1.68 3.61
C VAL A 70 8.29 -2.23 3.46
N HIS A 71 8.58 -2.89 2.34
CA HIS A 71 9.92 -3.30 1.95
C HIS A 71 10.47 -2.34 0.89
N VAL A 72 11.67 -1.82 1.11
CA VAL A 72 12.26 -0.79 0.23
C VAL A 72 13.43 -1.36 -0.57
N GLY A 73 13.33 -1.30 -1.90
CA GLY A 73 14.39 -1.69 -2.83
C GLY A 73 14.86 -0.52 -3.71
N LYS A 74 16.18 -0.36 -3.89
CA LYS A 74 16.76 0.77 -4.66
C LYS A 74 16.88 0.49 -6.16
N THR A 75 16.91 -0.77 -6.56
CA THR A 75 17.10 -1.21 -7.95
C THR A 75 16.08 -2.27 -8.33
N ALA A 76 15.89 -2.51 -9.63
CA ALA A 76 15.03 -3.59 -10.11
C ALA A 76 15.45 -4.96 -9.55
N GLN A 77 16.76 -5.23 -9.46
CA GLN A 77 17.30 -6.46 -8.89
C GLN A 77 17.00 -6.58 -7.41
N ALA A 78 17.11 -5.48 -6.66
CA ALA A 78 16.76 -5.48 -5.23
C ALA A 78 15.27 -5.73 -5.02
N LEU A 79 14.40 -5.08 -5.81
CA LEU A 79 12.95 -5.31 -5.77
C LEU A 79 12.63 -6.78 -6.09
N GLN A 80 13.25 -7.35 -7.12
CA GLN A 80 13.07 -8.76 -7.47
C GLN A 80 13.50 -9.69 -6.32
N ALA A 81 14.67 -9.44 -5.71
CA ALA A 81 15.16 -10.25 -4.60
C ALA A 81 14.21 -10.24 -3.41
N ILE A 82 13.68 -9.06 -3.06
CA ILE A 82 12.67 -8.89 -2.01
C ILE A 82 11.40 -9.69 -2.36
N VAL A 83 10.87 -9.58 -3.58
CA VAL A 83 9.67 -10.32 -4.00
C VAL A 83 9.87 -11.83 -3.89
N THR A 84 11.03 -12.34 -4.31
CA THR A 84 11.37 -13.77 -4.18
C THR A 84 11.41 -14.23 -2.72
N GLN A 85 11.93 -13.41 -1.81
CA GLN A 85 11.95 -13.71 -0.38
C GLN A 85 10.52 -13.72 0.20
N LEU A 86 9.74 -12.69 -0.12
CA LEU A 86 8.37 -12.54 0.38
C LEU A 86 7.42 -13.62 -0.13
N TYR A 87 7.70 -14.20 -1.29
CA TYR A 87 6.93 -15.31 -1.83
C TYR A 87 6.81 -16.48 -0.83
N HIS A 88 7.85 -16.71 -0.01
CA HIS A 88 7.87 -17.76 1.00
C HIS A 88 7.56 -17.25 2.42
N LEU A 89 7.41 -15.94 2.60
CA LEU A 89 7.13 -15.34 3.89
C LEU A 89 5.61 -15.20 4.08
N PRO A 90 5.00 -15.86 5.08
CA PRO A 90 3.59 -15.64 5.39
C PRO A 90 3.36 -14.20 5.83
N PHE A 91 2.16 -13.68 5.56
CA PHE A 91 1.73 -12.40 6.11
C PHE A 91 1.01 -12.64 7.43
N THR A 92 1.47 -12.02 8.52
CA THR A 92 1.03 -12.40 9.87
C THR A 92 0.15 -11.35 10.56
N GLU A 93 -0.55 -11.76 11.62
CA GLU A 93 -1.37 -10.86 12.44
C GLU A 93 -0.53 -9.77 13.10
N GLU A 94 0.74 -10.03 13.39
CA GLU A 94 1.67 -9.02 13.92
C GLU A 94 1.92 -7.89 12.91
N GLU A 95 1.99 -8.20 11.62
CA GLU A 95 2.13 -7.19 10.55
C GLU A 95 0.85 -6.35 10.42
N ILE A 96 -0.33 -6.99 10.56
CA ILE A 96 -1.62 -6.30 10.59
C ILE A 96 -1.68 -5.35 11.79
N ALA A 97 -1.34 -5.83 12.98
CA ALA A 97 -1.35 -5.05 14.21
C ALA A 97 -0.38 -3.86 14.16
N LEU A 98 0.82 -4.06 13.60
CA LEU A 98 1.79 -2.99 13.35
C LEU A 98 1.18 -1.88 12.48
N ARG A 99 0.58 -2.27 11.35
CA ARG A 99 -0.04 -1.32 10.42
C ARG A 99 -1.21 -0.58 11.05
N GLN A 100 -2.08 -1.27 11.78
CA GLN A 100 -3.18 -0.63 12.50
C GLN A 100 -2.67 0.43 13.48
N LYS A 101 -1.63 0.11 14.26
CA LYS A 101 -1.02 1.03 15.21
C LYS A 101 -0.42 2.26 14.52
N MET A 102 0.24 2.07 13.39
CA MET A 102 0.91 3.16 12.66
C MET A 102 -0.07 4.05 11.89
N LEU A 103 -1.05 3.46 11.22
CA LEU A 103 -1.88 4.17 10.24
C LEU A 103 -3.12 4.82 10.86
N SER A 104 -3.77 4.16 11.83
CA SER A 104 -5.03 4.65 12.41
C SER A 104 -4.95 6.07 12.98
N PRO A 105 -3.87 6.49 13.67
CA PRO A 105 -3.76 7.86 14.19
C PRO A 105 -3.61 8.93 13.09
N LEU A 106 -3.03 8.55 11.96
CA LEU A 106 -2.60 9.47 10.90
C LEU A 106 -3.60 9.56 9.74
N TYR A 107 -4.25 8.45 9.38
CA TYR A 107 -5.00 8.30 8.14
C TYR A 107 -6.46 7.85 8.36
N ASP A 108 -7.07 8.25 9.47
CA ASP A 108 -8.52 8.11 9.72
C ASP A 108 -9.28 9.31 9.16
N ASN A 109 -10.11 9.08 8.14
CA ASN A 109 -10.90 10.11 7.47
C ASN A 109 -11.86 10.85 8.43
N ALA A 110 -12.54 10.12 9.31
CA ALA A 110 -13.52 10.72 10.22
C ALA A 110 -12.82 11.54 11.30
N ALA A 111 -11.73 11.02 11.87
CA ALA A 111 -10.94 11.75 12.86
C ALA A 111 -10.30 13.00 12.26
N ASN A 112 -9.74 12.88 11.05
CA ASN A 112 -9.09 14.00 10.38
C ASN A 112 -10.10 15.05 9.90
N ALA A 113 -11.30 14.67 9.46
CA ALA A 113 -12.36 15.62 9.14
C ALA A 113 -12.78 16.44 10.37
N ARG A 114 -12.92 15.80 11.55
CA ARG A 114 -13.21 16.52 12.81
C ARG A 114 -12.12 17.52 13.18
N LYS A 115 -10.84 17.16 13.03
CA LYS A 115 -9.71 18.08 13.25
C LYS A 115 -9.80 19.29 12.31
N GLN A 116 -10.06 19.05 11.03
CA GLN A 116 -10.17 20.11 10.03
C GLN A 116 -11.32 21.08 10.34
N VAL A 117 -12.51 20.57 10.69
CA VAL A 117 -13.63 21.42 11.12
C VAL A 117 -13.22 22.31 12.30
N GLY A 118 -12.54 21.74 13.30
CA GLY A 118 -12.05 22.50 14.45
C GLY A 118 -10.99 23.55 14.10
N TRP A 119 -10.14 23.32 13.09
CA TRP A 119 -9.15 24.29 12.63
C TRP A 119 -9.77 25.44 11.84
N ILE A 120 -10.76 25.14 11.01
CA ILE A 120 -11.38 26.14 10.13
C ILE A 120 -12.38 26.98 10.94
N TRP A 121 -13.23 26.36 11.77
CA TRP A 121 -14.34 27.03 12.46
C TRP A 121 -14.14 27.22 13.97
N GLY A 122 -13.02 26.75 14.53
CA GLY A 122 -12.79 26.74 15.98
C GLY A 122 -13.42 25.53 16.67
N LYS A 123 -12.99 25.26 17.91
CA LYS A 123 -13.60 24.20 18.72
C LYS A 123 -15.00 24.67 19.16
N SER A 124 -16.06 24.03 18.66
CA SER A 124 -17.40 24.13 19.24
C SER A 124 -17.46 23.48 20.61
#